data_AF-A0A0H3NUT2-F1
#
_entry.id   AF-A0A0H3NUT2-F1
#
_cell.length_a   1.000
_cell.length_b   1.000
_cell.length_c   1.000
_cell.angle_alpha   90.00
_cell.angle_beta   90.00
_cell.angle_gamma   90.00
#
_symmetry.space_group_name_H-M   'P 1'
#
loop_
_entity.id
_entity.type
_entity.pdbx_description
1 polymer ?
#
loop_
_entity_poly.entity_id
_entity_poly.type
_entity_poly.pdbx_seq_one_letter_code
_entity_poly.pdbx_strand_id
1 'polypeptide(L)' 'MAQRYRASVQKSVSETNEYIRHVAGKSPAEQIADAKKLLDEGTITESEYQQLKTKALS' A
#
# COMPACT_ATOMS: atom_id res chain seq x y z
N MET A 1 21.37 -0.19 -31.07
CA MET A 1 21.65 -0.40 -29.62
C MET A 1 20.91 0.60 -28.70
N ALA A 2 20.58 1.83 -29.13
CA ALA A 2 19.91 2.83 -28.28
C ALA A 2 18.39 2.63 -28.03
N GLN A 3 17.71 1.81 -28.83
CA GLN A 3 16.25 1.60 -28.69
C GLN A 3 15.87 0.60 -27.59
N ARG A 4 16.78 -0.31 -27.19
CA ARG A 4 16.50 -1.30 -26.14
C ARG A 4 16.45 -0.68 -24.74
N TYR A 5 17.23 0.38 -24.50
CA TYR A 5 17.31 1.05 -23.19
C TYR A 5 16.02 1.78 -22.80
N ARG A 6 15.25 2.28 -23.78
CA ARG A 6 13.98 2.99 -23.52
C ARG A 6 12.85 2.02 -23.13
N ALA A 7 12.83 0.83 -23.73
CA ALA A 7 11.84 -0.20 -23.42
C ALA A 7 11.99 -0.78 -22.02
N SER A 8 13.23 -0.91 -21.52
CA SER A 8 13.50 -1.39 -20.15
C SER A 8 13.04 -0.40 -19.07
N VAL A 9 13.22 0.91 -19.30
CA VAL A 9 12.79 1.94 -18.32
C VAL A 9 11.26 2.02 -18.22
N GLN A 10 10.55 1.87 -19.34
CA GLN A 10 9.08 1.87 -19.35
C GLN A 10 8.49 0.70 -18.55
N LYS A 11 9.15 -0.46 -18.58
CA LYS A 11 8.71 -1.69 -17.90
C LYS A 11 8.80 -1.57 -16.38
N SER A 12 9.90 -0.99 -15.86
CA SER A 12 10.08 -0.80 -14.42
C SER A 12 9.07 0.16 -13.80
N VAL A 13 8.63 1.19 -14.54
CA VAL A 13 7.57 2.10 -14.07
C VAL A 13 6.21 1.38 -14.01
N SER A 14 5.93 0.49 -14.97
CA SER A 14 4.69 -0.29 -15.00
C SER A 14 4.60 -1.27 -13.84
N GLU A 15 5.67 -2.00 -13.52
CA GLU A 15 5.71 -2.94 -12.40
C GLU A 15 5.57 -2.23 -11.05
N THR A 16 6.17 -1.04 -10.92
CA THR A 16 6.03 -0.21 -9.72
C THR A 16 4.60 0.29 -9.55
N ASN A 17 3.95 0.74 -10.63
CA ASN A 17 2.54 1.16 -10.58
C ASN A 17 1.58 0.01 -10.31
N GLU A 18 1.84 -1.18 -10.85
CA GLU A 18 1.06 -2.39 -10.56
C GLU A 18 1.22 -2.80 -9.09
N TYR A 19 2.44 -2.77 -8.52
CA TYR A 19 2.65 -3.03 -7.10
C TYR A 19 1.97 -1.98 -6.22
N ILE A 20 2.05 -0.69 -6.57
CA ILE A 20 1.34 0.38 -5.86
C ILE A 20 -0.17 0.17 -5.95
N ARG A 21 -0.71 -0.23 -7.11
CA ARG A 21 -2.13 -0.61 -7.25
C ARG A 21 -2.49 -1.89 -6.51
N HIS A 22 -1.58 -2.83 -6.37
CA HIS A 22 -1.83 -4.09 -5.67
C HIS A 22 -1.84 -3.88 -4.15
N VAL A 23 -0.97 -3.01 -3.65
CA VAL A 23 -0.91 -2.58 -2.25
C VAL A 23 -2.05 -1.60 -1.92
N ALA A 24 -2.42 -0.73 -2.86
CA ALA A 24 -3.63 0.10 -2.80
C ALA A 24 -4.92 -0.66 -3.16
N GLY A 25 -4.80 -1.91 -3.63
CA GLY A 25 -5.89 -2.80 -3.99
C GLY A 25 -6.46 -3.55 -2.79
N LYS A 26 -5.71 -3.59 -1.67
CA LYS A 26 -6.33 -3.81 -0.36
C LYS A 26 -7.24 -2.64 -0.11
N SER A 27 -8.54 -2.92 -0.06
CA SER A 27 -9.53 -1.90 0.18
C SER A 27 -9.18 -1.14 1.47
N PRO A 28 -9.47 0.17 1.57
CA PRO A 28 -9.37 0.92 2.82
C PRO A 28 -9.96 0.17 4.02
N ALA A 29 -11.05 -0.57 3.78
CA ALA A 29 -11.70 -1.42 4.77
C ALA A 29 -10.80 -2.57 5.25
N GLU A 30 -10.05 -3.24 4.37
CA GLU A 30 -9.10 -4.30 4.76
C GLU A 30 -7.91 -3.74 5.54
N GLN A 31 -7.37 -2.57 5.16
CA GLN A 31 -6.29 -1.94 5.93
C GLN A 31 -6.75 -1.56 7.34
N ILE A 32 -7.98 -1.06 7.47
CA ILE A 32 -8.59 -0.77 8.78
C ILE A 32 -8.84 -2.06 9.57
N ALA A 33 -9.28 -3.14 8.93
CA ALA A 33 -9.51 -4.43 9.58
C ALA A 33 -8.20 -5.07 10.10
N ASP A 34 -7.14 -5.04 9.30
CA ASP A 34 -5.80 -5.51 9.71
C ASP A 34 -5.25 -4.66 10.86
N ALA A 35 -5.38 -3.33 10.78
CA ALA A 35 -4.96 -2.43 11.85
C ALA A 35 -5.77 -2.65 13.14
N LYS A 36 -7.08 -2.95 13.02
CA LYS A 36 -7.92 -3.28 14.18
C LYS A 36 -7.47 -4.57 14.87
N LYS A 37 -7.09 -5.61 14.11
CA LYS A 37 -6.54 -6.84 14.69
C LYS A 37 -5.27 -6.55 15.50
N LEU A 38 -4.37 -5.72 14.97
CA LEU A 38 -3.13 -5.36 15.68
C LEU A 38 -3.41 -4.58 16.97
N LEU A 39 -4.45 -3.75 17.00
CA LEU A 39 -4.91 -3.04 18.19
C LEU A 39 -5.49 -4.02 19.22
N ASP A 40 -6.33 -4.95 18.77
CA ASP A 40 -6.96 -5.97 19.62
C ASP A 40 -5.91 -6.95 20.19
N GLU A 41 -4.82 -7.21 19.44
CA GLU A 41 -3.64 -7.95 19.90
C GLU A 41 -2.73 -7.13 20.85
N GLY A 42 -2.96 -5.82 20.97
CA GLY A 42 -2.12 -4.90 21.75
C GLY A 42 -0.77 -4.61 21.12
N THR A 43 -0.58 -4.96 19.84
CA THR A 43 0.64 -4.69 19.06
C THR A 43 0.76 -3.20 18.72
N ILE A 44 -0.37 -2.52 18.54
CA ILE A 44 -0.43 -1.07 18.34
C ILE A 44 -1.39 -0.42 19.33
N THR A 45 -1.20 0.88 19.54
CA THR A 45 -2.06 1.72 20.37
C THR A 45 -3.22 2.30 19.58
N GLU A 46 -4.27 2.76 20.27
CA GLU A 46 -5.43 3.40 19.64
C GLU A 46 -5.00 4.61 18.77
N SER A 47 -4.00 5.39 19.22
CA SER A 47 -3.46 6.53 18.47
C SER A 47 -2.88 6.10 17.11
N GLU A 48 -2.11 5.01 17.09
CA GLU A 48 -1.51 4.46 15.87
C GLU A 48 -2.58 3.88 14.94
N TYR A 49 -3.60 3.21 15.50
CA TYR A 49 -4.75 2.74 14.73
C TYR A 49 -5.50 3.88 14.05
N GLN A 50 -5.75 5.00 14.74
CA GLN A 50 -6.43 6.16 14.15
C GLN A 50 -5.61 6.81 13.03
N GLN A 51 -4.28 6.84 13.16
CA GLN A 51 -3.40 7.33 12.08
C GLN A 51 -3.46 6.42 10.84
N LEU A 52 -3.44 5.10 11.04
CA LEU A 52 -3.58 4.12 9.97
C LEU A 52 -4.95 4.21 9.30
N LYS A 53 -6.01 4.36 10.08
CA LYS A 53 -7.38 4.56 9.59
C LYS A 53 -7.52 5.84 8.76
N THR A 54 -6.94 6.95 9.23
CA THR A 54 -6.97 8.23 8.49
C THR A 54 -6.23 8.10 7.16
N LYS A 55 -5.06 7.44 7.16
CA LYS A 55 -4.27 7.20 5.96
C LYS A 55 -4.93 6.24 4.96
N ALA A 56 -5.73 5.29 5.45
CA ALA A 56 -6.49 4.38 4.61
C ALA A 56 -7.72 5.08 3.97
N LEU A 57 -8.31 6.07 4.65
CA LEU A 57 -9.50 6.81 4.19
C LEU A 57 -9.16 8.09 3.40
N SER A 58 -7.89 8.53 3.39
CA SER A 58 -7.41 9.73 2.71
C SER A 58 -7.07 9.49 1.24
#